data_AF-B0CWB6-F1
#
_entry.id   AF-B0CWB6-F1
#
_cell.length_a   1.000
_cell.length_b   1.000
_cell.length_c   1.000
_cell.angle_alpha   90.00
_cell.angle_beta   90.00
_cell.angle_gamma   90.00
#
_symmetry.space_group_name_H-M   'P 1'
#
loop_
_entity.id
_entity.type
_entity.pdbx_description
1 polymer ?
#
loop_
_entity_poly.entity_id
_entity_poly.type
_entity_poly.pdbx_seq_one_letter_code
_entity_poly.pdbx_strand_id
1 'polypeptide(L)'
;MSSSTPPTYTPTPTDVLSLRQTLLHFVPLELANIIINDAEYWPALTSSRDAFSGPALVSVPSHTKNDLEEREDGKDGWCYLISPAVPRLDETYVKVQRVKFSVEVFYETPEGGCEGESTGANSWLEATILPPSPSSPLPSFPNLEYQYPETSPTPFTPKHPERWFIQSNKSMTSERVYDITWDSDDSGGGFVDSLKSGDKVGVMCRDLYRGWVNCIYTVRVDIFYSV
;
A
#
# COMPACT_ATOMS: atom_id res chain seq x y z
N MET A 1 -2.99 -21.84 -20.40
CA MET A 1 -1.61 -22.27 -20.11
C MET A 1 -0.90 -21.09 -19.45
N SER A 2 -0.90 -21.02 -18.13
CA SER A 2 -0.29 -19.93 -17.38
C SER A 2 1.22 -20.13 -17.39
N SER A 3 1.95 -19.26 -18.09
CA SER A 3 3.41 -19.24 -18.04
C SER A 3 3.83 -18.71 -16.66
N SER A 4 4.22 -19.60 -15.75
CA SER A 4 4.79 -19.18 -14.47
C SER A 4 6.19 -18.63 -14.72
N THR A 5 6.32 -17.31 -14.76
CA THR A 5 7.61 -16.65 -14.66
C THR A 5 8.27 -17.11 -13.34
N PRO A 6 9.55 -17.51 -13.36
CA PRO A 6 10.23 -17.90 -12.13
C PRO A 6 10.20 -16.75 -11.13
N PRO A 7 10.12 -17.03 -9.81
CA PRO A 7 10.09 -16.00 -8.80
C PRO A 7 11.37 -15.18 -8.87
N THR A 8 11.22 -13.86 -9.01
CA THR A 8 12.34 -12.92 -8.95
C THR A 8 12.95 -13.01 -7.55
N TYR A 9 14.23 -13.36 -7.48
CA TYR A 9 14.96 -13.40 -6.22
C TYR A 9 15.01 -12.00 -5.60
N THR A 10 14.66 -11.91 -4.32
CA THR A 10 14.72 -10.66 -3.54
C THR A 10 15.89 -10.79 -2.55
N PRO A 11 16.92 -9.95 -2.65
CA PRO A 11 18.10 -10.10 -1.80
C PRO A 11 17.77 -9.75 -0.34
N THR A 12 18.45 -10.37 0.61
CA THR A 12 18.38 -9.97 2.02
C THR A 12 19.40 -8.85 2.30
N PRO A 13 19.28 -8.11 3.41
CA PRO A 13 20.31 -7.14 3.80
C PRO A 13 21.72 -7.75 3.88
N THR A 14 21.83 -8.98 4.38
CA THR A 14 23.09 -9.72 4.44
C THR A 14 23.64 -10.01 3.05
N ASP A 15 22.79 -10.32 2.08
CA ASP A 15 23.22 -10.57 0.70
C ASP A 15 23.76 -9.30 0.04
N VAL A 16 23.10 -8.15 0.25
CA VAL A 16 23.56 -6.86 -0.27
C VAL A 16 24.88 -6.44 0.38
N LEU A 17 25.01 -6.59 1.70
CA LEU A 17 26.28 -6.34 2.40
C LEU A 17 27.40 -7.25 1.92
N SER A 18 27.11 -8.54 1.71
CA SER A 18 28.08 -9.51 1.21
C SER A 18 28.54 -9.15 -0.21
N LEU A 19 27.60 -8.81 -1.09
CA LEU A 19 27.91 -8.36 -2.45
C LEU A 19 28.77 -7.09 -2.43
N ARG A 20 28.41 -6.10 -1.60
CA ARG A 20 29.18 -4.87 -1.44
C ARG A 20 30.61 -5.17 -0.97
N GLN A 21 30.76 -6.00 0.05
CA GLN A 21 32.07 -6.44 0.55
C GLN A 21 32.88 -7.12 -0.55
N THR A 22 32.26 -7.97 -1.37
CA THR A 22 32.93 -8.60 -2.52
C THR A 22 33.35 -7.58 -3.56
N LEU A 23 32.49 -6.65 -3.96
CA LEU A 23 32.79 -5.60 -4.94
C LEU A 23 33.94 -4.70 -4.49
N LEU A 24 34.07 -4.42 -3.20
CA LEU A 24 35.15 -3.61 -2.63
C LEU A 24 36.56 -4.22 -2.83
N HIS A 25 36.66 -5.50 -3.20
CA HIS A 25 37.94 -6.11 -3.59
C HIS A 25 38.38 -5.71 -5.01
N PHE A 26 37.46 -5.21 -5.83
CA PHE A 26 37.66 -4.95 -7.26
C PHE A 26 37.49 -3.48 -7.64
N VAL A 27 36.65 -2.74 -6.91
CA VAL A 27 36.32 -1.34 -7.22
C VAL A 27 36.27 -0.47 -5.96
N PRO A 28 36.48 0.85 -6.07
CA PRO A 28 36.22 1.79 -4.99
C PRO A 28 34.77 1.75 -4.50
N LEU A 29 34.54 2.22 -3.27
CA LEU A 29 33.23 2.20 -2.61
C LEU A 29 32.13 2.87 -3.44
N GLU A 30 32.44 4.00 -4.07
CA GLU A 30 31.51 4.77 -4.87
C GLU A 30 31.00 3.94 -6.05
N LEU A 31 31.90 3.23 -6.74
CA LEU A 31 31.54 2.35 -7.86
C LEU A 31 30.77 1.12 -7.38
N ALA A 32 31.14 0.52 -6.24
CA ALA A 32 30.38 -0.60 -5.68
C ALA A 32 28.92 -0.20 -5.39
N ASN A 33 28.71 0.99 -4.82
CA ASN A 33 27.36 1.51 -4.54
C ASN A 33 26.59 1.83 -5.84
N ILE A 34 27.25 2.40 -6.85
CA ILE A 34 26.63 2.63 -8.17
C ILE A 34 26.20 1.30 -8.79
N ILE A 35 27.07 0.27 -8.79
CA ILE A 35 26.74 -1.05 -9.33
C ILE A 35 25.53 -1.66 -8.62
N ILE A 36 25.47 -1.59 -7.29
CA ILE A 36 24.34 -2.12 -6.50
C ILE A 36 23.04 -1.38 -6.82
N ASN A 37 23.10 -0.05 -6.92
CA ASN A 37 21.93 0.78 -7.23
C ASN A 37 21.45 0.60 -8.68
N ASP A 38 22.36 0.59 -9.65
CA ASP A 38 22.03 0.39 -11.07
C ASP A 38 21.48 -1.01 -11.33
N ALA A 39 21.93 -2.01 -10.56
CA ALA A 39 21.41 -3.37 -10.60
C ALA A 39 20.09 -3.54 -9.83
N GLU A 40 19.60 -2.49 -9.15
CA GLU A 40 18.44 -2.52 -8.25
C GLU A 40 18.51 -3.66 -7.22
N TYR A 41 19.74 -3.97 -6.77
CA TYR A 41 20.01 -5.10 -5.88
C TYR A 41 19.78 -4.67 -4.43
N TRP A 42 18.52 -4.42 -4.08
CA TRP A 42 18.08 -3.92 -2.79
C TRP A 42 17.19 -4.92 -2.06
N PRO A 43 17.29 -5.04 -0.73
CA PRO A 43 16.29 -5.77 0.03
C PRO A 43 14.91 -5.13 -0.10
N ALA A 44 13.88 -5.97 0.05
CA ALA A 44 12.49 -5.54 0.07
C ALA A 44 11.79 -5.98 1.36
N LEU A 45 10.95 -5.10 1.89
CA LEU A 45 9.91 -5.47 2.85
C LEU A 45 8.63 -5.75 2.08
N THR A 46 8.15 -6.99 2.13
CA THR A 46 6.87 -7.35 1.50
C THR A 46 5.78 -7.46 2.55
N SER A 47 4.60 -6.96 2.21
CA SER A 47 3.39 -7.17 2.98
C SER A 47 2.24 -7.37 2.02
N SER A 48 1.44 -8.40 2.24
CA SER A 48 0.21 -8.61 1.49
C SER A 48 -0.92 -8.91 2.44
N ARG A 49 -2.12 -8.56 2.00
CA ARG A 49 -3.37 -9.02 2.59
C ARG A 49 -4.19 -9.59 1.46
N ASP A 50 -4.49 -10.87 1.58
CA ASP A 50 -5.40 -11.59 0.70
C ASP A 50 -6.74 -11.77 1.41
N ALA A 51 -7.82 -11.60 0.67
CA ALA A 51 -9.17 -11.79 1.13
C ALA A 51 -9.57 -13.27 0.93
N PHE A 52 -8.99 -14.15 1.75
CA PHE A 52 -9.10 -15.62 1.60
C PHE A 52 -10.53 -16.18 1.68
N SER A 53 -11.46 -15.44 2.29
CA SER A 53 -12.88 -15.82 2.43
C SER A 53 -13.82 -15.07 1.47
N GLY A 54 -13.28 -14.42 0.44
CA GLY A 54 -14.01 -13.52 -0.45
C GLY A 54 -13.57 -12.07 -0.29
N PRO A 55 -13.91 -11.18 -1.24
CA PRO A 55 -13.35 -9.85 -1.29
C PRO A 55 -13.76 -9.03 -0.06
N ALA A 56 -12.86 -8.18 0.43
CA ALA A 56 -13.23 -7.24 1.46
C ALA A 56 -14.19 -6.20 0.87
N LEU A 57 -15.40 -6.14 1.44
CA LEU A 57 -16.43 -5.20 1.03
C LEU A 57 -16.19 -3.86 1.74
N VAL A 58 -15.91 -2.84 0.94
CA VAL A 58 -15.80 -1.46 1.41
C VAL A 58 -16.99 -0.69 0.88
N SER A 59 -17.92 -0.34 1.76
CA SER A 59 -19.09 0.47 1.44
C SER A 59 -19.28 1.62 2.44
N VAL A 60 -19.78 2.75 1.96
CA VAL A 60 -20.27 3.82 2.84
C VAL A 60 -21.63 3.42 3.39
N PRO A 61 -21.83 3.36 4.73
CA PRO A 61 -23.14 3.09 5.31
C PRO A 61 -24.17 4.09 4.77
N SER A 62 -25.33 3.61 4.37
CA SER A 62 -26.46 4.47 3.98
C SER A 62 -26.99 5.20 5.22
N HIS A 63 -26.43 6.37 5.54
CA HIS A 63 -26.93 7.20 6.62
C HIS A 63 -28.33 7.75 6.29
N THR A 64 -29.21 7.76 7.29
CA THR A 64 -30.54 8.36 7.21
C THR A 64 -30.42 9.87 7.02
N LYS A 65 -31.43 10.49 6.37
CA LYS A 65 -31.44 11.90 5.92
C LYS A 65 -31.13 12.97 6.99
N ASN A 66 -31.01 12.62 8.27
CA ASN A 66 -30.83 13.59 9.35
C ASN A 66 -29.36 13.92 9.66
N ASP A 67 -28.38 13.21 9.09
CA ASP A 67 -26.93 13.45 9.32
C ASP A 67 -26.29 14.39 8.26
N LEU A 68 -27.11 15.17 7.54
CA LEU A 68 -26.67 15.88 6.32
C LEU A 68 -25.87 17.17 6.55
N GLU A 69 -25.77 17.70 7.77
CA GLU A 69 -25.22 19.05 7.99
C GLU A 69 -23.77 19.12 8.51
N GLU A 70 -23.14 18.00 8.92
CA GLU A 70 -21.81 18.09 9.59
C GLU A 70 -20.67 17.27 8.98
N ARG A 71 -20.88 16.49 7.91
CA ARG A 71 -19.76 15.77 7.27
C ARG A 71 -19.20 16.51 6.07
N GLU A 72 -18.29 17.45 6.36
CA GLU A 72 -17.27 17.92 5.42
C GLU A 72 -16.47 16.71 4.85
N ASP A 73 -16.59 16.52 3.54
CA ASP A 73 -15.66 15.82 2.64
C ASP A 73 -15.14 14.44 3.07
N GLY A 74 -15.89 13.38 2.77
CA GLY A 74 -15.31 12.08 2.38
C GLY A 74 -14.29 11.45 3.34
N LYS A 75 -14.40 11.67 4.66
CA LYS A 75 -13.40 11.27 5.66
C LYS A 75 -13.36 9.76 5.96
N ASP A 76 -14.31 8.99 5.45
CA ASP A 76 -14.43 7.56 5.74
C ASP A 76 -13.50 6.75 4.80
N GLY A 77 -12.19 6.86 5.06
CA GLY A 77 -11.17 5.99 4.47
C GLY A 77 -10.89 4.79 5.36
N TRP A 78 -10.82 3.61 4.74
CA TRP A 78 -10.57 2.36 5.42
C TRP A 78 -9.12 1.93 5.21
N CYS A 79 -8.39 1.65 6.28
CA CYS A 79 -7.03 1.13 6.17
C CYS A 79 -7.09 -0.37 5.88
N TYR A 80 -6.72 -0.75 4.66
CA TYR A 80 -6.78 -2.13 4.20
C TYR A 80 -5.53 -2.92 4.58
N LEU A 81 -4.36 -2.33 4.40
CA LEU A 81 -3.05 -2.94 4.67
C LEU A 81 -2.14 -1.94 5.37
N ILE A 82 -1.37 -2.40 6.35
CA ILE A 82 -0.28 -1.63 6.96
C ILE A 82 0.98 -2.50 6.89
N SER A 83 2.06 -1.96 6.30
CA SER A 83 3.35 -2.66 6.27
C SER A 83 4.00 -2.72 7.66
N PRO A 84 4.97 -3.62 7.86
CA PRO A 84 6.00 -3.47 8.88
C PRO A 84 6.69 -2.10 8.79
N ALA A 85 7.34 -1.73 9.88
CA ALA A 85 8.15 -0.51 9.91
C ALA A 85 9.38 -0.67 9.00
N VAL A 86 9.71 0.38 8.24
CA VAL A 86 10.96 0.47 7.49
C VAL A 86 12.12 0.27 8.48
N PRO A 87 13.06 -0.67 8.21
CA PRO A 87 14.05 -1.07 9.20
C PRO A 87 15.02 0.07 9.53
N ARG A 88 15.68 -0.07 10.68
CA ARG A 88 16.86 0.69 11.07
C ARG A 88 18.01 -0.30 11.08
N LEU A 89 19.09 0.01 10.36
CA LEU A 89 20.28 -0.84 10.33
C LEU A 89 21.38 -0.16 11.13
N ASP A 90 21.85 -0.79 12.21
CA ASP A 90 22.91 -0.27 13.09
C ASP A 90 22.68 1.19 13.51
N GLU A 91 21.44 1.51 13.92
CA GLU A 91 20.98 2.86 14.29
C GLU A 91 21.03 3.90 13.15
N THR A 92 21.40 3.48 11.94
CA THR A 92 21.46 4.31 10.74
C THR A 92 20.12 4.26 10.01
N TYR A 93 19.73 5.40 9.45
CA TYR A 93 18.54 5.48 8.60
C TYR A 93 18.83 4.83 7.25
N VAL A 94 17.92 3.98 6.79
CA VAL A 94 17.93 3.44 5.43
C VAL A 94 17.20 4.40 4.51
N LYS A 95 17.69 4.57 3.28
CA LYS A 95 16.99 5.31 2.23
C LYS A 95 16.05 4.35 1.51
N VAL A 96 14.75 4.67 1.48
CA VAL A 96 13.79 3.97 0.63
C VAL A 96 14.07 4.37 -0.82
N GLN A 97 14.20 3.38 -1.70
CA GLN A 97 14.49 3.57 -3.13
C GLN A 97 13.24 3.46 -3.98
N ARG A 98 12.32 2.56 -3.58
CA ARG A 98 11.13 2.26 -4.36
C ARG A 98 10.03 1.69 -3.46
N VAL A 99 8.79 1.98 -3.81
CA VAL A 99 7.61 1.31 -3.26
C VAL A 99 6.78 0.79 -4.41
N LYS A 100 6.45 -0.50 -4.39
CA LYS A 100 5.57 -1.14 -5.37
C LYS A 100 4.26 -1.53 -4.70
N PHE A 101 3.15 -1.21 -5.35
CA PHE A 101 1.80 -1.64 -4.99
C PHE A 101 1.31 -2.63 -6.03
N SER A 102 0.85 -3.79 -5.60
CA SER A 102 0.12 -4.74 -6.44
C SER A 102 -1.28 -4.89 -5.85
N VAL A 103 -2.30 -4.48 -6.61
CA VAL A 103 -3.68 -4.45 -6.15
C VAL A 103 -4.57 -5.23 -7.10
N GLU A 104 -5.19 -6.28 -6.58
CA GLU A 104 -6.18 -7.09 -7.27
C GLU A 104 -7.57 -6.75 -6.75
N VAL A 105 -8.39 -6.23 -7.67
CA VAL A 105 -9.74 -5.75 -7.38
C VAL A 105 -10.73 -6.28 -8.39
N PHE A 106 -11.94 -6.50 -7.92
CA PHE A 106 -13.08 -6.87 -8.72
C PHE A 106 -14.25 -5.97 -8.40
N TYR A 107 -15.20 -5.93 -9.34
CA TYR A 107 -16.40 -5.16 -9.19
C TYR A 107 -17.55 -6.02 -9.64
N GLU A 108 -18.46 -6.27 -8.71
CA GLU A 108 -19.77 -6.74 -9.06
C GLU A 108 -20.62 -5.48 -9.29
N THR A 109 -21.18 -5.34 -10.49
CA THR A 109 -22.29 -4.40 -10.68
C THR A 109 -23.39 -4.86 -9.73
N PRO A 110 -23.90 -4.01 -8.82
CA PRO A 110 -24.94 -4.43 -7.89
C PRO A 110 -26.10 -5.06 -8.68
N GLU A 111 -26.44 -6.32 -8.35
CA GLU A 111 -27.65 -7.00 -8.85
C GLU A 111 -28.85 -6.18 -8.39
N GLY A 112 -29.26 -5.19 -9.19
CA GLY A 112 -30.28 -4.23 -8.78
C GLY A 112 -30.23 -2.87 -9.48
N GLY A 113 -29.26 -2.63 -10.36
CA GLY A 113 -29.27 -1.41 -11.17
C GLY A 113 -29.04 -0.18 -10.29
N CYS A 114 -27.84 -0.04 -9.73
CA CYS A 114 -27.33 1.27 -9.36
C CYS A 114 -26.97 2.03 -10.66
N GLU A 115 -27.98 2.31 -11.49
CA GLU A 115 -27.90 3.26 -12.61
C GLU A 115 -27.83 4.68 -12.05
N GLY A 116 -26.71 5.00 -11.42
CA GLY A 116 -26.25 6.37 -11.37
C GLY A 116 -25.43 6.61 -12.62
N GLU A 117 -25.73 7.67 -13.38
CA GLU A 117 -24.97 8.16 -14.55
C GLU A 117 -23.53 8.61 -14.21
N SER A 118 -22.90 8.02 -13.20
CA SER A 118 -21.53 8.32 -12.78
C SER A 118 -20.56 7.75 -13.82
N THR A 119 -20.13 8.62 -14.74
CA THR A 119 -19.00 8.39 -15.64
C THR A 119 -17.63 8.45 -14.92
N GLY A 120 -17.62 8.47 -13.58
CA GLY A 120 -16.46 8.70 -12.73
C GLY A 120 -15.82 7.43 -12.15
N ALA A 121 -14.65 7.60 -11.55
CA ALA A 121 -14.07 6.57 -10.71
C ALA A 121 -14.79 6.54 -9.36
N ASN A 122 -15.22 5.35 -8.94
CA ASN A 122 -16.14 5.22 -7.80
C ASN A 122 -15.41 4.91 -6.48
N SER A 123 -14.14 4.51 -6.56
CA SER A 123 -13.27 4.37 -5.40
C SER A 123 -11.84 4.77 -5.66
N TRP A 124 -11.17 5.20 -4.60
CA TRP A 124 -9.75 5.57 -4.60
C TRP A 124 -8.97 4.66 -3.66
N LEU A 125 -7.85 4.19 -4.16
CA LEU A 125 -6.78 3.62 -3.36
C LEU A 125 -5.75 4.71 -3.14
N GLU A 126 -5.42 4.95 -1.88
CA GLU A 126 -4.47 5.97 -1.46
C GLU A 126 -3.40 5.31 -0.58
N ALA A 127 -2.16 5.76 -0.68
CA ALA A 127 -1.09 5.44 0.26
C ALA A 127 -0.99 6.55 1.31
N THR A 128 -0.58 6.16 2.51
CA THR A 128 -0.29 7.08 3.61
C THR A 128 0.97 6.63 4.32
N ILE A 129 1.75 7.60 4.80
CA ILE A 129 2.89 7.33 5.69
C ILE A 129 2.38 7.38 7.12
N LEU A 130 2.67 6.32 7.89
CA LEU A 130 2.36 6.25 9.31
C LEU A 130 3.67 6.37 10.09
N PRO A 131 3.91 7.48 10.79
CA PRO A 131 5.16 7.69 11.51
C PRO A 131 5.34 6.69 12.66
N PRO A 132 6.57 6.45 13.13
CA PRO A 132 6.83 5.61 14.30
C PRO A 132 6.11 6.20 15.51
N SER A 133 5.20 5.43 16.11
CA SER A 133 4.52 5.84 17.33
C SER A 133 5.54 5.96 18.48
N PRO A 134 5.69 7.14 19.12
CA PRO A 134 6.76 7.39 20.08
C PRO A 134 6.58 6.73 21.45
N SER A 135 5.40 6.20 21.79
CA SER A 135 5.12 5.63 23.13
C SER A 135 3.66 5.25 23.38
N SER A 136 2.73 5.60 22.49
CA SER A 136 1.39 5.02 22.58
C SER A 136 1.50 3.58 22.11
N PRO A 137 0.99 2.56 22.85
CA PRO A 137 0.70 1.29 22.21
C PRO A 137 -0.07 1.68 20.97
N LEU A 138 0.48 1.40 19.77
CA LEU A 138 -0.29 1.46 18.53
C LEU A 138 -1.69 0.99 18.92
N PRO A 139 -2.79 1.72 18.63
CA PRO A 139 -4.11 1.18 18.89
C PRO A 139 -4.02 -0.24 18.38
N SER A 140 -4.04 -1.20 19.30
CA SER A 140 -3.62 -2.55 18.98
C SER A 140 -4.65 -2.91 17.96
N PHE A 141 -4.30 -2.86 16.68
CA PHE A 141 -5.22 -3.25 15.64
C PHE A 141 -5.46 -4.69 16.01
N PRO A 142 -6.62 -5.01 16.62
CA PRO A 142 -6.72 -6.16 17.48
C PRO A 142 -6.49 -7.33 16.57
N ASN A 143 -5.32 -7.99 16.68
CA ASN A 143 -4.77 -8.92 15.69
C ASN A 143 -5.57 -8.88 14.37
N LEU A 144 -5.32 -7.89 13.51
CA LEU A 144 -6.04 -7.77 12.23
C LEU A 144 -5.96 -9.07 11.41
N GLU A 145 -4.99 -9.93 11.70
CA GLU A 145 -4.85 -11.31 11.22
C GLU A 145 -5.82 -12.33 11.84
N TYR A 146 -6.28 -12.15 13.09
CA TYR A 146 -7.17 -13.10 13.79
C TYR A 146 -8.63 -12.65 13.96
N GLN A 147 -8.95 -11.37 13.75
CA GLN A 147 -10.29 -10.83 14.03
C GLN A 147 -11.03 -10.27 12.81
N TYR A 148 -10.93 -10.92 11.64
CA TYR A 148 -11.73 -10.51 10.48
C TYR A 148 -12.25 -11.69 9.64
N PRO A 149 -13.30 -12.40 10.08
CA PRO A 149 -14.32 -12.84 9.16
C PRO A 149 -15.30 -11.66 8.99
N GLU A 150 -15.32 -11.07 7.80
CA GLU A 150 -16.50 -10.38 7.26
C GLU A 150 -16.94 -9.02 7.90
N THR A 151 -16.99 -7.99 7.04
CA THR A 151 -18.02 -6.90 7.00
C THR A 151 -17.90 -5.59 7.78
N SER A 152 -16.81 -5.26 8.47
CA SER A 152 -16.56 -3.83 8.72
C SER A 152 -15.07 -3.55 8.86
N PRO A 153 -14.46 -2.77 7.96
CA PRO A 153 -13.16 -2.19 8.27
C PRO A 153 -13.36 -1.23 9.47
N THR A 154 -12.29 -0.74 10.09
CA THR A 154 -12.41 0.24 11.19
C THR A 154 -12.15 1.64 10.63
N PRO A 155 -13.00 2.64 10.94
CA PRO A 155 -12.81 3.99 10.42
C PRO A 155 -11.49 4.53 10.97
N PHE A 156 -10.50 4.70 10.09
CA PHE A 156 -9.21 5.24 10.45
C PHE A 156 -9.13 6.67 9.91
N THR A 157 -9.34 7.62 10.81
CA THR A 157 -9.05 9.05 10.58
C THR A 157 -7.73 9.39 11.26
N PRO A 158 -6.59 9.12 10.60
CA PRO A 158 -5.33 9.66 11.06
C PRO A 158 -5.44 11.20 11.04
N LYS A 159 -4.92 11.85 12.08
CA LYS A 159 -4.89 13.31 12.17
C LYS A 159 -3.93 13.84 11.09
N HIS A 160 -4.47 14.09 9.90
CA HIS A 160 -3.80 14.71 8.75
C HIS A 160 -2.52 14.02 8.25
N PRO A 161 -2.50 12.72 7.90
CA PRO A 161 -1.41 12.28 7.08
C PRO A 161 -1.63 12.82 5.67
N GLU A 162 -0.55 13.30 5.08
CA GLU A 162 -0.48 13.44 3.64
C GLU A 162 -0.88 12.10 3.01
N ARG A 163 -1.64 12.18 1.91
CA ARG A 163 -2.14 11.02 1.20
C ARG A 163 -1.70 11.11 -0.24
N TRP A 164 -1.25 9.99 -0.77
CA TRP A 164 -0.78 9.88 -2.14
C TRP A 164 -1.72 8.96 -2.88
N PHE A 165 -2.22 9.45 -4.01
CA PHE A 165 -3.15 8.69 -4.83
C PHE A 165 -2.44 7.53 -5.52
N ILE A 166 -2.83 6.29 -5.22
CA ILE A 166 -2.31 5.09 -5.90
C ILE A 166 -3.06 4.89 -7.21
N GLN A 167 -4.38 4.71 -7.12
CA GLN A 167 -5.21 4.36 -8.26
C GLN A 167 -6.67 4.69 -7.99
N SER A 168 -7.38 5.12 -9.01
CA SER A 168 -8.83 5.24 -9.01
C SER A 168 -9.43 4.14 -9.84
N ASN A 169 -10.50 3.53 -9.35
CA ASN A 169 -11.19 2.49 -10.08
C ASN A 169 -12.35 3.10 -10.85
N LYS A 170 -12.21 3.13 -12.18
CA LYS A 170 -13.31 3.46 -13.07
C LYS A 170 -14.23 2.24 -13.16
N SER A 171 -15.55 2.44 -13.09
CA SER A 171 -16.54 1.36 -13.18
C SER A 171 -16.17 0.37 -14.29
N MET A 172 -15.88 -0.87 -13.91
CA MET A 172 -15.44 -1.93 -14.82
C MET A 172 -16.16 -3.22 -14.47
N THR A 173 -16.43 -4.04 -15.48
CA THR A 173 -17.14 -5.32 -15.36
C THR A 173 -16.19 -6.52 -15.24
N SER A 174 -14.90 -6.29 -14.95
CA SER A 174 -13.89 -7.35 -14.93
C SER A 174 -12.89 -7.16 -13.80
N GLU A 175 -12.33 -8.29 -13.36
CA GLU A 175 -11.15 -8.35 -12.50
C GLU A 175 -9.98 -7.58 -13.11
N ARG A 176 -9.24 -6.87 -12.26
CA ARG A 176 -8.04 -6.12 -12.65
C ARG A 176 -6.97 -6.27 -11.59
N VAL A 177 -5.75 -6.48 -12.08
CA VAL A 177 -4.52 -6.37 -11.31
C VAL A 177 -3.84 -5.07 -11.72
N TYR A 178 -3.59 -4.21 -10.75
CA TYR A 178 -2.83 -2.98 -10.90
C TYR A 178 -1.45 -3.16 -10.27
N ASP A 179 -0.39 -3.02 -11.06
CA ASP A 179 0.98 -2.93 -10.59
C ASP A 179 1.44 -1.48 -10.72
N ILE A 180 1.58 -0.79 -9.59
CA ILE A 180 2.04 0.60 -9.52
C ILE A 180 3.43 0.59 -8.87
N THR A 181 4.40 1.21 -9.52
CA THR A 181 5.74 1.40 -8.96
C THR A 181 5.97 2.89 -8.75
N TRP A 182 6.44 3.24 -7.56
CA TRP A 182 6.89 4.57 -7.20
C TRP A 182 8.37 4.54 -6.85
N ASP A 183 9.14 5.39 -7.48
CA ASP A 183 10.52 5.71 -7.14
C ASP A 183 10.68 7.22 -6.98
N SER A 184 11.89 7.68 -6.66
CA SER A 184 12.19 9.11 -6.46
C SER A 184 12.01 9.98 -7.72
N ASP A 185 12.04 9.40 -8.92
CA ASP A 185 12.04 10.15 -10.18
C ASP A 185 10.63 10.25 -10.82
N ASP A 186 9.70 9.40 -10.37
CA ASP A 186 8.33 9.31 -10.88
C ASP A 186 7.28 10.09 -10.07
N SER A 187 6.00 9.93 -10.42
CA SER A 187 4.83 10.55 -9.76
C SER A 187 4.72 10.24 -8.26
N GLY A 188 5.41 9.20 -7.79
CA GLY A 188 5.52 8.82 -6.39
C GLY A 188 6.72 9.37 -5.63
N GLY A 189 7.58 10.19 -6.26
CA GLY A 189 8.85 10.63 -5.66
C GLY A 189 8.67 11.33 -4.32
N GLY A 190 7.67 12.21 -4.21
CA GLY A 190 7.35 12.87 -2.93
C GLY A 190 6.94 11.92 -1.80
N PHE A 191 6.36 10.76 -2.13
CA PHE A 191 6.04 9.72 -1.14
C PHE A 191 7.29 8.95 -0.73
N VAL A 192 8.07 8.48 -1.71
CA VAL A 192 9.29 7.69 -1.49
C VAL A 192 10.32 8.48 -0.69
N ASP A 193 10.53 9.74 -1.05
CA ASP A 193 11.49 10.64 -0.38
C ASP A 193 11.04 11.03 1.03
N SER A 194 9.73 10.97 1.32
CA SER A 194 9.17 11.28 2.63
C SER A 194 9.25 10.11 3.61
N LEU A 195 9.39 8.87 3.13
CA LEU A 195 9.49 7.68 3.97
C LEU A 195 10.84 7.60 4.68
N LYS A 196 10.79 7.34 6.00
CA LYS A 196 11.96 7.23 6.88
C LYS A 196 11.96 5.92 7.64
N SER A 197 13.12 5.54 8.17
CA SER A 197 13.22 4.38 9.06
C SER A 197 12.32 4.50 10.30
N GLY A 198 11.49 3.48 10.50
CA GLY A 198 10.46 3.43 11.53
C GLY A 198 9.06 3.77 11.02
N ASP A 199 8.94 4.43 9.87
CA ASP A 199 7.65 4.69 9.23
C ASP A 199 7.05 3.38 8.71
N LYS A 200 5.73 3.36 8.54
CA LYS A 200 4.98 2.29 7.88
C LYS A 200 4.21 2.86 6.70
N VAL A 201 3.96 2.01 5.70
CA VAL A 201 3.08 2.34 4.59
C VAL A 201 1.69 1.78 4.90
N GLY A 202 0.70 2.65 4.95
CA GLY A 202 -0.71 2.27 4.97
C GLY A 202 -1.32 2.36 3.57
N VAL A 203 -2.09 1.36 3.16
CA VAL A 203 -2.95 1.44 1.97
C VAL A 203 -4.39 1.64 2.43
N MET A 204 -4.97 2.74 1.97
CA MET A 204 -6.32 3.17 2.28
C MET A 204 -7.23 2.92 1.08
N CYS A 205 -8.43 2.43 1.31
CA CYS A 205 -9.51 2.41 0.32
C CYS A 205 -10.58 3.41 0.74
N ARG A 206 -10.99 4.25 -0.21
CA ARG A 206 -12.08 5.20 -0.06
C ARG A 206 -13.14 4.92 -1.08
N ASP A 207 -14.37 4.93 -0.59
CA ASP A 207 -15.55 4.88 -1.42
C ASP A 207 -16.12 6.29 -1.50
N LEU A 208 -16.27 6.82 -2.72
CA LEU A 208 -16.60 8.23 -2.94
C LEU A 208 -18.10 8.48 -3.01
N TYR A 209 -18.87 7.43 -3.33
CA TYR A 209 -20.30 7.53 -3.59
C TYR A 209 -21.06 6.52 -2.75
N ARG A 210 -22.17 6.97 -2.17
CA ARG A 210 -23.04 6.09 -1.37
C ARG A 210 -23.60 4.96 -2.23
N GLY A 211 -23.74 3.78 -1.62
CA GLY A 211 -24.35 2.61 -2.25
C GLY A 211 -23.40 1.82 -3.15
N TRP A 212 -22.13 2.22 -3.25
CA TRP A 212 -21.10 1.44 -3.92
C TRP A 212 -20.43 0.46 -2.95
N VAL A 213 -19.93 -0.62 -3.52
CA VAL A 213 -19.18 -1.64 -2.79
C VAL A 213 -17.94 -1.94 -3.60
N ASN A 214 -16.78 -1.74 -3.00
CA ASN A 214 -15.51 -2.16 -3.60
C ASN A 214 -15.15 -3.54 -3.09
N CYS A 215 -14.80 -4.44 -4.01
CA CYS A 215 -14.37 -5.79 -3.70
C CYS A 215 -12.85 -5.89 -3.91
N ILE A 216 -12.10 -5.81 -2.81
CA ILE A 216 -10.63 -5.92 -2.84
C ILE A 216 -10.24 -7.35 -2.48
N TYR A 217 -9.57 -8.04 -3.40
CA TYR A 217 -9.07 -9.40 -3.18
C TYR A 217 -7.70 -9.37 -2.53
N THR A 218 -6.75 -8.69 -3.17
CA THR A 218 -5.38 -8.65 -2.69
C THR A 218 -4.83 -7.25 -2.78
N VAL A 219 -4.18 -6.80 -1.72
CA VAL A 219 -3.28 -5.66 -1.76
C VAL A 219 -1.94 -6.14 -1.26
N ARG A 220 -0.90 -5.86 -2.03
CA ARG A 220 0.48 -6.10 -1.68
C ARG A 220 1.26 -4.80 -1.80
N VAL A 221 2.16 -4.58 -0.86
CA VAL A 221 3.14 -3.51 -0.84
C VAL A 221 4.52 -4.11 -0.70
N ASP A 222 5.43 -3.73 -1.58
CA ASP A 222 6.86 -4.04 -1.51
C ASP A 222 7.64 -2.73 -1.32
N ILE A 223 8.42 -2.61 -0.25
CA ILE A 223 9.24 -1.42 0.05
C ILE A 223 10.72 -1.80 -0.11
N PHE A 224 11.38 -1.23 -1.11
CA PHE A 224 12.79 -1.46 -1.39
C PHE A 224 13.65 -0.37 -0.77
N TYR A 225 14.75 -0.73 -0.13
CA TYR A 225 15.61 0.21 0.60
C TYR A 225 17.09 -0.12 0.46
N SER A 226 17.96 0.89 0.55
CA SER A 226 19.42 0.69 0.48
C SER A 226 20.03 0.30 1.83
N VAL A 227 21.15 -0.42 1.77
CA VAL A 227 21.91 -0.95 2.91
C VAL A 227 23.37 -0.49 2.87
#